data_AF-A0ABC8X8S5-F1
#
_entry.id   AF-A0ABC8X8S5-F1
#
_cell.length_a   1.000
_cell.length_b   1.000
_cell.length_c   1.000
_cell.angle_alpha   90.00
_cell.angle_beta   90.00
_cell.angle_gamma   90.00
#
_symmetry.space_group_name_H-M   'P 1'
#
loop_
_entity.id
_entity.type
_entity.pdbx_description
1 polymer ?
#
loop_
_entity_poly.entity_id
_entity_poly.type
_entity_poly.pdbx_seq_one_letter_code
_entity_poly.pdbx_strand_id
1 'polypeptide(L)'
;MSWRIPLFGSQQQQTDPNFHDIPTQSWYPPSVAGSSSRPSTPTSSSASPYQRSSDHSQSSSRGQPSPAEAAGIIARLKDKSIEELQRLLKDKEAYNAFFNSLDQVKIQNNVRDELKKETLQLARENLEKEQRILELRNQCTIIRTTELAAAQDRLTDLERQKDDIMRSYSPAALLDKLQTSMAKLDEESEELHQKFLEKDIDLPTFVQKYKKLRTAYHKQALLHLAGQTSLR
;
A
#
# COMPACT_ATOMS: atom_id res chain seq x y z
N MET A 1 -5.70 -25.23 -31.05
CA MET A 1 -5.10 -25.44 -29.72
C MET A 1 -5.95 -24.69 -28.72
N SER A 2 -6.79 -25.41 -27.99
CA SER A 2 -7.80 -24.87 -27.08
C SER A 2 -7.33 -25.12 -25.66
N TRP A 3 -7.00 -24.06 -24.92
CA TRP A 3 -6.60 -24.18 -23.52
C TRP A 3 -7.85 -24.14 -22.64
N ARG A 4 -8.22 -25.30 -22.06
CA ARG A 4 -9.14 -25.38 -20.93
C ARG A 4 -8.33 -25.24 -19.64
N ILE A 5 -8.77 -24.35 -18.76
CA ILE A 5 -8.27 -24.22 -17.38
C ILE A 5 -8.99 -25.28 -16.53
N PRO A 6 -8.29 -26.06 -15.69
CA PRO A 6 -8.95 -27.00 -14.80
C PRO A 6 -9.56 -26.27 -13.60
N LEU A 7 -10.83 -26.61 -13.33
CA LEU A 7 -11.56 -26.26 -12.13
C LEU A 7 -11.34 -27.37 -11.10
N PHE A 8 -10.84 -27.04 -9.91
CA PHE A 8 -10.89 -27.91 -8.73
C PHE A 8 -11.50 -27.12 -7.57
N GLY A 9 -12.69 -27.55 -7.13
CA GLY A 9 -13.16 -27.38 -5.75
C GLY A 9 -12.52 -28.45 -4.87
N SER A 10 -12.69 -28.53 -3.55
CA SER A 10 -13.49 -27.76 -2.60
C SER A 10 -13.09 -28.22 -1.18
N GLN A 11 -13.21 -27.30 -0.22
CA GLN A 11 -13.52 -27.51 1.22
C GLN A 11 -12.39 -27.96 2.17
N GLN A 12 -11.95 -27.04 3.05
CA GLN A 12 -11.92 -27.32 4.49
C GLN A 12 -12.26 -26.04 5.28
N GLN A 13 -13.19 -26.22 6.21
CA GLN A 13 -13.89 -25.21 7.00
C GLN A 13 -13.19 -25.04 8.34
N GLN A 14 -12.86 -23.81 8.75
CA GLN A 14 -12.81 -23.43 10.17
C GLN A 14 -12.79 -21.90 10.37
N THR A 15 -13.96 -21.41 10.81
CA THR A 15 -14.23 -20.33 11.79
C THR A 15 -13.40 -19.04 11.77
N ASP A 16 -14.07 -17.95 11.38
CA ASP A 16 -13.73 -16.55 11.67
C ASP A 16 -13.62 -16.25 13.17
N PRO A 17 -12.89 -15.18 13.53
CA PRO A 17 -13.64 -13.99 13.93
C PRO A 17 -13.17 -12.72 13.20
N ASN A 18 -14.14 -12.13 12.49
CA ASN A 18 -14.35 -10.69 12.34
C ASN A 18 -13.13 -9.83 11.94
N PHE A 19 -12.78 -9.86 10.65
CA PHE A 19 -11.99 -8.80 10.03
C PHE A 19 -12.93 -7.88 9.25
N HIS A 20 -12.91 -6.59 9.60
CA HIS A 20 -13.57 -5.56 8.80
C HIS A 20 -13.01 -5.57 7.38
N ASP A 21 -13.88 -5.92 6.43
CA ASP A 21 -13.67 -5.78 4.99
C ASP A 21 -13.32 -4.33 4.65
N ILE A 22 -12.04 -4.08 4.38
CA ILE A 22 -11.62 -2.90 3.64
C ILE A 22 -11.79 -3.27 2.17
N PRO A 23 -12.68 -2.60 1.41
CA PRO A 23 -12.97 -3.00 0.04
C PRO A 23 -11.71 -2.88 -0.81
N THR A 24 -11.38 -3.96 -1.50
CA THR A 24 -10.36 -4.07 -2.55
C THR A 24 -10.73 -3.15 -3.72
N GLN A 25 -10.51 -1.85 -3.54
CA GLN A 25 -10.66 -0.86 -4.60
C GLN A 25 -9.51 -1.00 -5.59
N SER A 26 -9.83 -1.66 -6.71
CA SER A 26 -9.56 -1.19 -8.07
C SER A 26 -8.20 -0.52 -8.35
N TRP A 27 -7.35 -1.25 -9.07
CA TRP A 27 -6.09 -0.81 -9.69
C TRP A 27 -6.25 0.24 -10.83
N TYR A 28 -7.34 1.00 -10.86
CA TYR A 28 -7.56 2.04 -11.87
C TYR A 28 -8.08 3.33 -11.23
N PRO A 29 -7.56 4.50 -11.63
CA PRO A 29 -8.01 5.78 -11.08
C PRO A 29 -9.40 6.14 -11.65
N PRO A 30 -10.32 6.71 -10.84
CA PRO A 30 -11.60 7.17 -11.34
C PRO A 30 -11.41 8.50 -12.07
N SER A 31 -11.95 8.60 -13.28
CA SER A 31 -11.98 9.86 -14.04
C SER A 31 -13.06 10.77 -13.46
N VAL A 32 -12.67 11.96 -13.01
CA VAL A 32 -13.60 12.98 -12.50
C VAL A 32 -14.07 13.86 -13.67
N ALA A 33 -15.39 13.91 -13.87
CA ALA A 33 -16.06 14.92 -14.69
C ALA A 33 -16.72 15.96 -13.78
N GLY A 34 -16.49 17.26 -14.02
CA GLY A 34 -17.38 18.34 -13.56
C GLY A 34 -16.75 19.63 -13.02
N SER A 35 -16.65 20.64 -13.88
CA SER A 35 -16.89 22.09 -13.66
C SER A 35 -15.89 23.01 -12.90
N SER A 36 -15.18 23.80 -13.73
CA SER A 36 -15.01 25.27 -13.72
C SER A 36 -14.53 26.03 -12.46
N SER A 37 -13.28 26.50 -12.50
CA SER A 37 -12.92 27.93 -12.33
C SER A 37 -11.49 28.19 -12.85
N ARG A 38 -11.27 29.27 -13.62
CA ARG A 38 -9.93 29.74 -14.03
C ARG A 38 -9.23 30.43 -12.84
N PRO A 39 -7.88 30.43 -12.78
CA PRO A 39 -7.18 31.62 -13.27
C PRO A 39 -5.93 31.31 -14.12
N SER A 40 -5.55 32.30 -14.93
CA SER A 40 -4.42 32.32 -15.86
C SER A 40 -3.06 32.46 -15.16
N THR A 41 -2.04 31.73 -15.61
CA THR A 41 -0.61 32.08 -15.48
C THR A 41 0.19 31.56 -16.69
N PRO A 42 1.40 32.11 -16.96
CA PRO A 42 1.89 32.33 -18.31
C PRO A 42 2.86 31.26 -18.84
N THR A 43 3.07 31.37 -20.15
CA THR A 43 4.09 30.78 -21.01
C THR A 43 5.41 30.38 -20.34
N SER A 44 5.89 29.16 -20.63
CA SER A 44 7.23 28.91 -21.22
C SER A 44 7.46 27.40 -21.41
N SER A 45 7.39 26.99 -22.68
CA SER A 45 8.21 26.01 -23.38
C SER A 45 8.93 24.91 -22.59
N SER A 46 8.43 23.67 -22.69
CA SER A 46 9.29 22.49 -22.89
C SER A 46 8.50 21.41 -23.63
N ALA A 47 8.91 21.15 -24.87
CA ALA A 47 8.31 20.19 -25.76
C ALA A 47 8.69 18.75 -25.39
N SER A 48 7.71 17.84 -25.42
CA SER A 48 7.90 16.47 -25.92
C SER A 48 6.53 15.87 -26.29
N PRO A 49 6.36 15.34 -27.52
CA PRO A 49 5.06 15.04 -28.07
C PRO A 49 4.77 13.54 -28.00
N TYR A 50 3.85 13.12 -27.12
CA TYR A 50 3.10 11.88 -27.35
C TYR A 50 1.88 12.21 -28.20
N GLN A 51 2.12 12.45 -29.48
CA GLN A 51 1.05 12.35 -30.46
C GLN A 51 0.89 10.87 -30.77
N ARG A 52 -0.16 10.29 -30.17
CA ARG A 52 -0.79 9.07 -30.66
C ARG A 52 -1.18 9.34 -32.11
N SER A 53 -0.34 8.94 -33.06
CA SER A 53 -0.67 8.92 -34.47
C SER A 53 -1.79 7.92 -34.66
N SER A 54 -3.02 8.42 -34.64
CA SER A 54 -4.11 7.84 -35.40
C SER A 54 -3.77 7.97 -36.88
N ASP A 55 -2.81 7.17 -37.35
CA ASP A 55 -2.65 6.87 -38.77
C ASP A 55 -3.68 5.82 -39.15
N HIS A 56 -4.93 6.28 -39.19
CA HIS A 56 -5.88 5.74 -40.15
C HIS A 56 -5.58 6.38 -41.51
N SER A 57 -4.39 6.11 -42.02
CA SER A 57 -3.91 6.58 -43.30
C SER A 57 -3.65 5.36 -44.17
N GLN A 58 -4.70 5.01 -44.90
CA GLN A 58 -4.68 4.16 -46.09
C GLN A 58 -4.46 2.66 -45.84
N SER A 59 -5.58 1.96 -45.94
CA SER A 59 -5.64 0.67 -46.65
C SER A 59 -5.02 0.83 -48.05
N SER A 60 -3.69 0.81 -48.14
CA SER A 60 -3.01 0.70 -49.41
C SER A 60 -3.05 -0.76 -49.82
N SER A 61 -3.94 -1.06 -50.77
CA SER A 61 -3.87 -2.16 -51.74
C SER A 61 -3.09 -3.38 -51.25
N ARG A 62 -3.79 -4.30 -50.60
CA ARG A 62 -3.27 -5.61 -50.18
C ARG A 62 -2.75 -6.38 -51.40
N GLY A 63 -1.47 -6.20 -51.73
CA GLY A 63 -0.70 -7.09 -52.60
C GLY A 63 -0.05 -6.50 -53.87
N GLN A 64 -0.19 -5.21 -54.19
CA GLN A 64 0.48 -4.65 -55.38
C GLN A 64 1.65 -3.72 -55.01
N PRO A 65 2.85 -3.92 -55.60
CA PRO A 65 3.97 -3.03 -55.39
C PRO A 65 3.63 -1.63 -55.93
N SER A 66 4.12 -0.59 -55.25
CA SER A 66 3.99 0.78 -55.74
C SER A 66 4.62 0.92 -57.14
N PRO A 67 4.17 1.88 -57.97
CA PRO A 67 4.72 2.07 -59.32
C PRO A 67 6.25 2.21 -59.36
N ALA A 68 6.84 2.83 -58.32
CA ALA A 68 8.29 2.97 -58.19
C ALA A 68 8.99 1.64 -57.86
N GLU A 69 8.44 0.84 -56.93
CA GLU A 69 8.96 -0.49 -56.61
C GLU A 69 8.84 -1.44 -57.81
N ALA A 70 7.71 -1.39 -58.53
CA ALA A 70 7.49 -2.17 -59.75
C ALA A 70 8.49 -1.80 -60.85
N ALA A 71 8.75 -0.50 -61.06
CA ALA A 71 9.75 -0.04 -62.03
C ALA A 71 11.16 -0.54 -61.69
N GLY A 72 11.54 -0.56 -60.41
CA GLY A 72 12.83 -1.12 -59.96
C GLY A 72 12.97 -2.62 -60.22
N ILE A 73 11.90 -3.39 -60.00
CA ILE A 73 11.87 -4.83 -60.30
C ILE A 73 11.96 -5.07 -61.82
N ILE A 74 11.23 -4.30 -62.62
CA ILE A 74 11.23 -4.38 -64.09
C ILE A 74 12.62 -4.06 -64.65
N ALA A 75 13.32 -3.05 -64.10
CA ALA A 75 14.69 -2.73 -64.51
C ALA A 75 15.64 -3.92 -64.29
N ARG A 76 15.57 -4.57 -63.11
CA ARG A 76 16.39 -5.75 -62.81
C ARG A 76 16.06 -6.98 -63.66
N LEU A 77 14.84 -7.09 -64.17
CA LEU A 77 14.44 -8.16 -65.10
C LEU A 77 14.91 -7.85 -66.54
N LYS A 78 14.93 -6.57 -66.93
CA LYS A 78 15.35 -6.14 -68.28
C LYS A 78 16.82 -6.42 -68.56
N ASP A 79 17.66 -6.40 -67.54
CA ASP A 79 19.11 -6.65 -67.68
C ASP A 79 19.48 -8.15 -67.75
N LYS A 80 18.49 -9.06 -67.74
CA LYS A 80 18.70 -10.52 -67.81
C LYS A 80 18.60 -11.07 -69.22
N SER A 81 19.36 -12.12 -69.51
CA SER A 81 19.26 -12.82 -70.79
C SER A 81 17.95 -13.62 -70.91
N ILE A 82 17.59 -13.99 -72.14
CA ILE A 82 16.36 -14.75 -72.42
C ILE A 82 16.40 -16.11 -71.72
N GLU A 83 17.57 -16.75 -71.68
CA GLU A 83 17.79 -18.04 -71.00
C GLU A 83 17.60 -17.90 -69.48
N GLU A 84 18.08 -16.80 -68.89
CA GLU A 84 17.86 -16.51 -67.47
C GLU A 84 16.40 -16.24 -67.15
N LEU A 85 15.69 -15.49 -68.00
CA LEU A 85 14.26 -15.22 -67.83
C LEU A 85 13.42 -16.49 -67.98
N GLN A 86 13.73 -17.34 -68.96
CA GLN A 86 13.08 -18.65 -69.11
C GLN A 86 13.36 -19.57 -67.92
N ARG A 87 14.58 -19.52 -67.37
CA ARG A 87 14.92 -20.25 -66.15
C ARG A 87 14.13 -19.71 -64.97
N LEU A 88 14.05 -18.40 -64.76
CA LEU A 88 13.23 -17.80 -63.70
C LEU A 88 11.74 -18.16 -63.80
N LEU A 89 11.23 -18.41 -65.01
CA LEU A 89 9.83 -18.80 -65.22
C LEU A 89 9.57 -20.28 -64.93
N LYS A 90 10.55 -21.17 -65.19
CA LYS A 90 10.39 -22.64 -65.12
C LYS A 90 10.93 -23.26 -63.83
N ASP A 91 11.99 -22.68 -63.27
CA ASP A 91 12.71 -23.16 -62.10
C ASP A 91 12.29 -22.34 -60.86
N LYS A 92 11.66 -23.02 -59.91
CA LYS A 92 11.14 -22.42 -58.68
C LYS A 92 12.26 -21.93 -57.76
N GLU A 93 13.36 -22.64 -57.72
CA GLU A 93 14.52 -22.33 -56.89
C GLU A 93 15.23 -21.09 -57.44
N ALA A 94 15.40 -21.01 -58.77
CA ALA A 94 15.91 -19.80 -59.44
C ALA A 94 15.01 -18.58 -59.19
N TYR A 95 13.69 -18.75 -59.27
CA TYR A 95 12.73 -17.70 -58.93
C TYR A 95 12.87 -17.23 -57.48
N ASN A 96 12.89 -18.16 -56.51
CA ASN A 96 13.01 -17.82 -55.10
C ASN A 96 14.35 -17.15 -54.78
N ALA A 97 15.45 -17.57 -55.42
CA ALA A 97 16.74 -16.93 -55.28
C ALA A 97 16.70 -15.47 -55.79
N PHE A 98 16.09 -15.23 -56.94
CA PHE A 98 15.90 -13.87 -57.46
C PHE A 98 14.97 -13.04 -56.56
N PHE A 99 13.84 -13.60 -56.13
CA PHE A 99 12.86 -12.94 -55.26
C PHE A 99 13.50 -12.51 -53.93
N ASN A 100 14.25 -13.39 -53.27
CA ASN A 100 14.98 -13.07 -52.03
C ASN A 100 16.17 -12.12 -52.26
N SER A 101 16.62 -11.95 -53.51
CA SER A 101 17.63 -10.97 -53.87
C SER A 101 17.07 -9.55 -54.02
N LEU A 102 15.74 -9.37 -54.11
CA LEU A 102 15.10 -8.06 -54.22
C LEU A 102 15.24 -7.29 -52.90
N ASP A 103 15.66 -6.04 -52.97
CA ASP A 103 15.90 -5.22 -51.78
C ASP A 103 14.61 -5.02 -50.97
N GLN A 104 13.47 -4.89 -51.64
CA GLN A 104 12.16 -4.84 -50.97
C GLN A 104 11.89 -6.06 -50.08
N VAL A 105 12.22 -7.26 -50.57
CA VAL A 105 12.02 -8.51 -49.84
C VAL A 105 13.00 -8.62 -48.68
N LYS A 106 14.26 -8.22 -48.88
CA LYS A 106 15.27 -8.16 -47.81
C LYS A 106 14.89 -7.18 -46.70
N ILE A 107 14.46 -5.97 -47.06
CA ILE A 107 14.01 -4.95 -46.12
C ILE A 107 12.81 -5.47 -45.33
N GLN A 108 11.80 -6.04 -46.00
CA GLN A 108 10.63 -6.59 -45.33
C GLN A 108 10.97 -7.76 -44.40
N ASN A 109 11.88 -8.64 -44.82
CA ASN A 109 12.35 -9.74 -43.98
C ASN A 109 13.07 -9.22 -42.73
N ASN A 110 13.96 -8.23 -42.91
CA ASN A 110 14.68 -7.59 -41.80
C ASN A 110 13.71 -6.93 -40.81
N VAL A 111 12.74 -6.16 -41.28
CA VAL A 111 11.71 -5.54 -40.43
C VAL A 111 10.93 -6.59 -39.65
N ARG A 112 10.58 -7.72 -40.30
CA ARG A 112 9.88 -8.83 -39.63
C ARG A 112 10.74 -9.47 -38.53
N ASP A 113 12.02 -9.68 -38.80
CA ASP A 113 12.93 -10.34 -37.87
C ASP A 113 13.26 -9.44 -36.68
N GLU A 114 13.49 -8.14 -36.90
CA GLU A 114 13.62 -7.15 -35.83
C GLU A 114 12.34 -7.06 -34.99
N LEU A 115 11.15 -7.01 -35.61
CA LEU A 115 9.89 -6.98 -34.86
C LEU A 115 9.72 -8.23 -33.99
N LYS A 116 10.07 -9.41 -34.50
CA LYS A 116 10.04 -10.65 -33.70
C LYS A 116 11.01 -10.59 -32.53
N LYS A 117 12.23 -10.10 -32.76
CA LYS A 117 13.26 -9.95 -31.74
C LYS A 117 12.82 -9.00 -30.63
N GLU A 118 12.32 -7.82 -30.99
CA GLU A 118 11.81 -6.83 -30.02
C GLU A 118 10.60 -7.36 -29.25
N THR A 119 9.69 -8.07 -29.93
CA THR A 119 8.53 -8.69 -29.27
C THR A 119 8.96 -9.75 -28.25
N LEU A 120 9.95 -10.59 -28.58
CA LEU A 120 10.50 -11.59 -27.67
C LEU A 120 11.23 -10.94 -26.50
N GLN A 121 11.99 -9.87 -26.75
CA GLN A 121 12.68 -9.12 -25.71
C GLN A 121 11.68 -8.50 -24.73
N LEU A 122 10.65 -7.83 -25.24
CA LEU A 122 9.59 -7.25 -24.42
C LEU A 122 8.85 -8.31 -23.59
N ALA A 123 8.57 -9.48 -24.18
CA ALA A 123 7.93 -10.59 -23.46
C ALA A 123 8.80 -11.11 -22.30
N ARG A 124 10.12 -11.21 -22.51
CA ARG A 124 11.07 -11.62 -21.45
C ARG A 124 11.12 -10.59 -20.32
N GLU A 125 11.25 -9.31 -20.65
CA GLU A 125 11.26 -8.24 -19.65
C GLU A 125 9.96 -8.14 -18.87
N ASN A 126 8.82 -8.39 -19.52
CA ASN A 126 7.52 -8.42 -18.85
C ASN A 126 7.44 -9.58 -17.85
N LEU A 127 7.95 -10.76 -18.21
CA LEU A 127 7.97 -11.91 -17.31
C LEU A 127 8.87 -11.66 -16.08
N GLU A 128 10.01 -11.00 -16.26
CA GLU A 128 10.89 -10.60 -15.15
C GLU A 128 10.20 -9.58 -14.23
N LYS A 129 9.52 -8.58 -14.80
CA LYS A 129 8.74 -7.60 -14.02
C LYS A 129 7.63 -8.28 -13.22
N GLU A 130 6.96 -9.29 -13.78
CA GLU A 130 5.95 -10.07 -13.06
C GLU A 130 6.54 -10.73 -11.81
N GLN A 131 7.69 -11.37 -11.92
CA GLN A 131 8.39 -11.97 -10.78
C GLN A 131 8.73 -10.92 -9.71
N ARG A 132 9.25 -9.75 -10.13
CA ARG A 132 9.56 -8.67 -9.20
C ARG A 132 8.32 -8.11 -8.50
N ILE A 133 7.21 -8.00 -9.21
CA ILE A 133 5.92 -7.56 -8.64
C ILE A 133 5.43 -8.56 -7.58
N LEU A 134 5.55 -9.86 -7.84
CA LEU A 134 5.16 -10.90 -6.86
C LEU A 134 6.02 -10.83 -5.60
N GLU A 135 7.33 -10.66 -5.75
CA GLU A 135 8.24 -10.51 -4.61
C GLU A 135 7.89 -9.27 -3.76
N LEU A 136 7.67 -8.11 -4.40
CA LEU A 136 7.27 -6.90 -3.71
C LEU A 136 5.92 -7.05 -2.99
N ARG A 137 4.94 -7.71 -3.62
CA ARG A 137 3.65 -8.02 -2.99
C ARG A 137 3.82 -8.90 -1.76
N ASN A 138 4.70 -9.90 -1.82
CA ASN A 138 5.00 -10.76 -0.69
C ASN A 138 5.65 -9.96 0.45
N GLN A 139 6.64 -9.11 0.15
CA GLN A 139 7.28 -8.24 1.13
C GLN A 139 6.27 -7.29 1.80
N CYS A 140 5.43 -6.62 1.02
CA CYS A 140 4.36 -5.78 1.57
C CYS A 140 3.39 -6.56 2.46
N THR A 141 3.07 -7.80 2.08
CA THR A 141 2.21 -8.67 2.89
C THR A 141 2.86 -8.98 4.23
N ILE A 142 4.14 -9.37 4.23
CA ILE A 142 4.90 -9.65 5.45
C ILE A 142 4.92 -8.41 6.35
N ILE A 143 5.38 -7.26 5.85
CA ILE A 143 5.46 -6.01 6.61
C ILE A 143 4.10 -5.66 7.23
N ARG A 144 3.02 -5.81 6.47
CA ARG A 144 1.66 -5.53 6.96
C ARG A 144 1.25 -6.47 8.09
N THR A 145 1.53 -7.77 7.96
CA THR A 145 1.09 -8.78 8.93
C THR A 145 2.00 -8.92 10.15
N THR A 146 3.26 -8.52 10.05
CA THR A 146 4.22 -8.65 11.15
C THR A 146 4.53 -7.30 11.78
N GLU A 147 5.18 -6.41 11.04
CA GLU A 147 5.71 -5.16 11.57
C GLU A 147 4.61 -4.15 11.88
N LEU A 148 3.69 -3.92 10.94
CA LEU A 148 2.59 -2.97 11.13
C LEU A 148 1.65 -3.44 12.24
N ALA A 149 1.24 -4.71 12.22
CA ALA A 149 0.39 -5.29 13.25
C ALA A 149 1.04 -5.17 14.64
N ALA A 150 2.32 -5.57 14.78
CA ALA A 150 3.02 -5.46 16.06
C ALA A 150 3.19 -4.00 16.53
N ALA A 151 3.36 -3.04 15.61
CA ALA A 151 3.42 -1.62 15.96
C ALA A 151 2.06 -1.09 16.44
N GLN A 152 0.96 -1.53 15.81
CA GLN A 152 -0.40 -1.17 16.19
C GLN A 152 -0.79 -1.75 17.57
N ASP A 153 -0.42 -2.99 17.85
CA ASP A 153 -0.64 -3.62 19.16
C ASP A 153 0.10 -2.83 20.26
N ARG A 154 1.38 -2.52 20.04
CA ARG A 154 2.18 -1.71 20.97
C ARG A 154 1.61 -0.31 21.19
N LEU A 155 1.10 0.33 20.13
CA LEU A 155 0.45 1.62 20.24
C LEU A 155 -0.80 1.53 21.13
N THR A 156 -1.64 0.53 20.89
CA THR A 156 -2.86 0.28 21.67
C THR A 156 -2.54 0.04 23.14
N ASP A 157 -1.48 -0.73 23.44
CA ASP A 157 -1.02 -0.97 24.81
C ASP A 157 -0.54 0.31 25.50
N LEU A 158 0.19 1.16 24.79
CA LEU A 158 0.68 2.44 25.32
C LEU A 158 -0.46 3.43 25.55
N GLU A 159 -1.44 3.49 24.65
CA GLU A 159 -2.64 4.31 24.82
C GLU A 159 -3.43 3.87 26.05
N ARG A 160 -3.58 2.55 26.26
CA ARG A 160 -4.21 1.99 27.46
C ARG A 160 -3.46 2.39 28.73
N GLN A 161 -2.13 2.25 28.75
CA GLN A 161 -1.31 2.66 29.89
C GLN A 161 -1.46 4.16 30.17
N LYS A 162 -1.45 5.00 29.13
CA LYS A 162 -1.66 6.44 29.25
C LYS A 162 -3.03 6.74 29.85
N ASP A 163 -4.09 6.09 29.37
CA ASP A 163 -5.45 6.29 29.87
C ASP A 163 -5.61 5.82 31.33
N ASP A 164 -4.99 4.71 31.72
CA ASP A 164 -5.01 4.22 33.09
C ASP A 164 -4.25 5.14 34.05
N ILE A 165 -3.09 5.66 33.62
CA ILE A 165 -2.36 6.69 34.37
C ILE A 165 -3.24 7.93 34.51
N MET A 166 -3.76 8.47 33.42
CA MET A 166 -4.64 9.64 33.45
C MET A 166 -5.86 9.45 34.36
N ARG A 167 -6.47 8.26 34.34
CA ARG A 167 -7.59 7.93 35.24
C ARG A 167 -7.14 7.95 36.71
N SER A 168 -5.98 7.35 37.02
CA SER A 168 -5.46 7.24 38.39
C SER A 168 -4.98 8.57 39.00
N TYR A 169 -4.63 9.54 38.15
CA TYR A 169 -4.24 10.91 38.51
C TYR A 169 -5.34 11.93 38.22
N SER A 170 -6.54 11.48 37.85
CA SER A 170 -7.67 12.38 37.69
C SER A 170 -7.98 13.08 39.02
N PRO A 171 -8.45 14.34 39.01
CA PRO A 171 -8.74 15.06 40.25
C PRO A 171 -9.71 14.30 41.18
N ALA A 172 -10.72 13.64 40.60
CA ALA A 172 -11.65 12.81 41.35
C ALA A 172 -10.95 11.61 42.03
N ALA A 173 -10.08 10.88 41.31
CA ALA A 173 -9.34 9.77 41.89
C ALA A 173 -8.36 10.20 42.98
N LEU A 174 -7.73 11.37 42.84
CA LEU A 174 -6.84 11.93 43.87
C LEU A 174 -7.62 12.36 45.12
N LEU A 175 -8.80 12.96 44.95
CA LEU A 175 -9.68 13.29 46.06
C LEU A 175 -10.19 12.04 46.78
N ASP A 176 -10.61 11.01 46.04
CA ASP A 176 -11.06 9.74 46.60
C ASP A 176 -9.95 9.03 47.40
N LYS A 177 -8.71 9.02 46.88
CA LYS A 177 -7.53 8.53 47.62
C LYS A 177 -7.31 9.30 48.93
N LEU A 178 -7.50 10.62 48.90
CA LEU A 178 -7.35 11.46 50.07
C LEU A 178 -8.46 11.21 51.10
N GLN A 179 -9.71 11.07 50.65
CA GLN A 179 -10.85 10.69 51.48
C GLN A 179 -10.64 9.32 52.13
N THR A 180 -10.19 8.32 51.36
CA THR A 180 -9.85 6.99 51.88
C THR A 180 -8.74 7.05 52.93
N SER A 181 -7.69 7.84 52.69
CA SER A 181 -6.62 8.03 53.68
C SER A 181 -7.12 8.71 54.96
N MET A 182 -8.05 9.66 54.84
CA MET A 182 -8.67 10.31 56.01
C MET A 182 -9.48 9.32 56.83
N ALA A 183 -10.32 8.49 56.18
CA ALA A 183 -11.11 7.45 56.86
C ALA A 183 -10.20 6.47 57.62
N LYS A 184 -9.07 6.07 57.02
CA LYS A 184 -8.09 5.20 57.67
C LYS A 184 -7.44 5.86 58.89
N LEU A 185 -7.06 7.14 58.81
CA LEU A 185 -6.49 7.86 59.96
C LEU A 185 -7.51 8.03 61.10
N ASP A 186 -8.79 8.17 60.75
CA ASP A 186 -9.89 8.23 61.72
C ASP A 186 -10.04 6.88 62.43
N GLU A 187 -10.11 5.78 61.68
CA GLU A 187 -10.17 4.41 62.19
C GLU A 187 -8.96 4.07 63.09
N GLU A 188 -7.74 4.37 62.66
CA GLU A 188 -6.52 4.18 63.47
C GLU A 188 -6.56 4.99 64.78
N SER A 189 -7.20 6.16 64.77
CA SER A 189 -7.33 6.99 65.96
C SER A 189 -8.38 6.46 66.95
N GLU A 190 -9.45 5.85 66.44
CA GLU A 190 -10.45 5.14 67.25
C GLU A 190 -9.87 3.84 67.83
N GLU A 191 -9.12 3.07 67.05
CA GLU A 191 -8.38 1.91 67.57
C GLU A 191 -7.39 2.29 68.69
N LEU A 192 -6.69 3.42 68.52
CA LEU A 192 -5.80 3.94 69.55
C LEU A 192 -6.57 4.37 70.81
N HIS A 193 -7.76 4.94 70.63
CA HIS A 193 -8.65 5.30 71.73
C HIS A 193 -9.11 4.06 72.50
N GLN A 194 -9.52 3.01 71.79
CA GLN A 194 -9.92 1.73 72.36
C GLN A 194 -8.80 1.11 73.22
N LYS A 195 -7.57 1.06 72.69
CA LYS A 195 -6.38 0.56 73.44
C LYS A 195 -6.12 1.35 74.73
N PHE A 196 -6.39 2.65 74.73
CA PHE A 196 -6.26 3.47 75.94
C PHE A 196 -7.33 3.10 76.99
N LEU A 197 -8.58 2.86 76.56
CA LEU A 197 -9.66 2.42 77.45
C LEU A 197 -9.40 1.04 78.06
N GLU A 198 -8.80 0.15 77.27
CA GLU A 198 -8.36 -1.20 77.68
C GLU A 198 -7.14 -1.16 78.62
N LYS A 199 -6.54 0.03 78.81
CA LYS A 199 -5.32 0.28 79.60
C LYS A 199 -4.06 -0.40 79.04
N ASP A 200 -4.06 -0.73 77.75
CA ASP A 200 -2.91 -1.28 77.02
C ASP A 200 -1.80 -0.24 76.78
N ILE A 201 -2.15 1.05 76.85
CA ILE A 201 -1.23 2.17 76.67
C ILE A 201 -1.42 3.22 77.78
N ASP A 202 -0.32 3.86 78.19
CA ASP A 202 -0.34 4.95 79.16
C ASP A 202 -0.80 6.28 78.55
N LEU A 203 -1.31 7.17 79.40
CA LEU A 203 -1.84 8.48 78.99
C LEU A 203 -0.82 9.33 78.20
N PRO A 204 0.44 9.49 78.65
CA PRO A 204 1.46 10.20 77.86
C PRO A 204 1.63 9.63 76.43
N THR A 205 1.73 8.31 76.30
CA THR A 205 1.87 7.64 74.99
C THR A 205 0.63 7.83 74.12
N PHE A 206 -0.58 7.70 74.69
CA PHE A 206 -1.84 7.94 74.00
C PHE A 206 -1.89 9.36 73.44
N VAL A 207 -1.68 10.38 74.28
CA VAL A 207 -1.74 11.79 73.88
C VAL A 207 -0.75 12.08 72.76
N GLN A 208 0.47 11.56 72.85
CA GLN A 208 1.48 11.76 71.82
C GLN A 208 1.08 11.14 70.47
N LYS A 209 0.61 9.89 70.46
CA LYS A 209 0.21 9.18 69.23
C LYS A 209 -1.08 9.75 68.64
N TYR A 210 -2.07 10.01 69.48
CA TYR A 210 -3.37 10.54 69.06
C TYR A 210 -3.23 11.92 68.44
N LYS A 211 -2.44 12.81 69.06
CA LYS A 211 -2.13 14.13 68.49
C LYS A 211 -1.51 14.03 67.10
N LYS A 212 -0.59 13.07 66.88
CA LYS A 212 0.03 12.85 65.57
C LYS A 212 -1.00 12.41 64.52
N LEU A 213 -1.83 11.41 64.83
CA LEU A 213 -2.88 10.91 63.94
C LEU A 213 -3.90 12.00 63.58
N ARG A 214 -4.45 12.69 64.59
CA ARG A 214 -5.43 13.78 64.35
C ARG A 214 -4.82 14.96 63.59
N THR A 215 -3.55 15.30 63.86
CA THR A 215 -2.86 16.34 63.06
C THR A 215 -2.73 15.93 61.59
N ALA A 216 -2.40 14.67 61.31
CA ALA A 216 -2.32 14.17 59.93
C ALA A 216 -3.71 14.17 59.26
N TYR A 217 -4.75 13.71 59.97
CA TYR A 217 -6.14 13.74 59.49
C TYR A 217 -6.56 15.15 59.10
N HIS A 218 -6.40 16.13 59.99
CA HIS A 218 -6.83 17.51 59.71
C HIS A 218 -6.04 18.15 58.56
N LYS A 219 -4.74 17.83 58.41
CA LYS A 219 -3.96 18.26 57.23
C LYS A 219 -4.55 17.72 55.93
N GLN A 220 -4.93 16.43 55.91
CA GLN A 220 -5.56 15.82 54.74
C GLN A 220 -6.96 16.38 54.48
N ALA A 221 -7.76 16.63 55.52
CA ALA A 221 -9.08 17.23 55.42
C ALA A 221 -9.04 18.64 54.79
N LEU A 222 -8.08 19.47 55.21
CA LEU A 222 -7.88 20.80 54.63
C LEU A 222 -7.46 20.71 53.16
N LEU A 223 -6.55 19.79 52.82
CA LEU A 223 -6.13 19.58 51.44
C LEU A 223 -7.29 19.08 50.56
N HIS A 224 -8.12 18.18 51.08
CA HIS A 224 -9.29 17.65 50.39
C HIS A 224 -10.33 18.75 50.13
N LEU A 225 -10.61 19.57 51.15
CA LEU A 225 -11.50 20.72 51.01
C LEU A 225 -10.99 21.70 49.95
N ALA A 226 -9.70 22.07 50.00
CA ALA A 226 -9.08 22.95 49.01
C ALA A 226 -9.16 22.38 47.58
N GLY A 227 -8.94 21.06 47.43
CA GLY A 227 -9.08 20.37 46.15
C GLY A 227 -10.53 20.38 45.64
N GLN A 228 -11.51 20.07 46.49
CA GLN A 228 -12.93 20.13 46.14
C GLN A 228 -13.37 21.53 45.72
N THR A 229 -12.91 22.57 46.40
CA THR A 229 -13.25 23.96 46.04
C THR A 229 -12.60 24.41 44.73
N SER A 230 -11.46 23.83 44.36
CA SER A 230 -10.74 24.18 43.12
C SER A 230 -11.31 23.49 41.87
N LEU A 231 -12.19 22.49 42.04
CA LEU A 231 -12.85 21.75 40.97
C LEU A 231 -14.27 22.25 40.64
N ARG A 232 -14.78 23.20 41.44
CA ARG A 232 -16.05 23.91 41.20
C ARG A 232 -15.81 25.13 40.33
#